data_AF-A0AAW7QTP8-F1
#
_entry.id   AF-A0AAW7QTP8-F1
#
_cell.length_a   1.000
_cell.length_b   1.000
_cell.length_c   1.000
_cell.angle_alpha   90.00
_cell.angle_beta   90.00
_cell.angle_gamma   90.00
#
_symmetry.space_group_name_H-M   'P 1'
#
loop_
_entity.id
_entity.type
_entity.pdbx_description
1 polymer ?
#
loop_
_entity_poly.entity_id
_entity_poly.type
_entity_poly.pdbx_seq_one_letter_code
_entity_poly.pdbx_strand_id
1 'polypeptide(L)'
;MNAVFVVIESSSSPTVVTPPGPWQPLVSGNAFSTDDQPDVIWQARLPDDALAAQSAIRSAMSQLDAQEHALATVEQRLRQVVDGAVSFGTTLPLAEQHLLAWVSMGEQPPGGASFGLRDEVQERWQAAQEQFIALSTQVCELLRSYATVETIHGSRLIARTRVNWFGDVQSWLVTDITPVQATLHHKTLTLALRSRAALLRIIGLVGRGAALIATMVASPISALMALPASWQFVQEVLAEVRQSMVSST
;
A
#
# COMPACT_ATOMS: atom_id res chain seq x y z
N MET A 1 -1.71 25.42 11.96
CA MET A 1 -1.15 24.52 10.93
C MET A 1 -2.08 23.32 10.79
N ASN A 2 -2.26 22.78 9.58
CA ASN A 2 -3.00 21.51 9.41
C ASN A 2 -2.08 20.33 9.74
N ALA A 3 -2.66 19.21 10.15
CA ALA A 3 -1.89 18.00 10.38
C ALA A 3 -1.35 17.45 9.04
N VAL A 4 -0.09 17.02 9.03
CA VAL A 4 0.59 16.48 7.86
C VAL A 4 1.22 15.15 8.24
N PHE A 5 0.96 14.12 7.45
CA PHE A 5 1.49 12.77 7.65
C PHE A 5 2.36 12.42 6.44
N VAL A 6 3.66 12.23 6.67
CA VAL A 6 4.62 11.94 5.60
C VAL A 6 5.42 10.69 5.90
N VAL A 7 5.75 9.96 4.85
CA VAL A 7 6.72 8.88 4.88
C VAL A 7 7.95 9.37 4.13
N ILE A 8 9.05 9.50 4.86
CA ILE A 8 10.33 9.98 4.35
C ILE A 8 11.17 8.75 4.04
N GLU A 9 11.53 8.59 2.77
CA GLU A 9 12.40 7.51 2.29
C GLU A 9 13.68 8.10 1.70
N SER A 10 14.80 7.40 1.92
CA SER A 10 16.14 7.84 1.49
C SER A 10 16.50 7.44 0.05
N SER A 11 15.56 6.88 -0.73
CA SER A 11 15.88 6.28 -2.03
C SER A 11 15.52 7.17 -3.23
N SER A 12 16.35 7.06 -4.27
CA SER A 12 16.30 7.75 -5.56
C SER A 12 15.28 7.17 -6.56
N SER A 13 14.23 6.50 -6.06
CA SER A 13 13.22 5.86 -6.93
C SER A 13 12.02 6.80 -7.17
N PRO A 14 11.63 7.07 -8.43
CA PRO A 14 10.64 8.10 -8.78
C PRO A 14 9.18 7.69 -8.54
N THR A 15 8.91 6.43 -8.21
CA THR A 15 7.54 5.93 -8.00
C THR A 15 7.48 5.39 -6.59
N VAL A 16 6.73 6.04 -5.69
CA VAL A 16 6.53 5.60 -4.31
C VAL A 16 5.10 5.10 -4.16
N VAL A 17 4.91 3.84 -3.76
CA VAL A 17 3.58 3.29 -3.48
C VAL A 17 3.08 3.97 -2.22
N THR A 18 1.98 4.72 -2.36
CA THR A 18 1.39 5.43 -1.23
C THR A 18 0.90 4.43 -0.18
N PRO A 19 1.40 4.48 1.06
CA PRO A 19 0.96 3.55 2.08
C PRO A 19 -0.50 3.80 2.46
N PRO A 20 -1.24 2.76 2.91
CA PRO A 20 -2.57 2.95 3.48
C PRO A 20 -2.55 3.95 4.63
N GLY A 21 -3.59 4.77 4.76
CA GLY A 21 -3.73 5.84 5.72
C GLY A 21 -3.57 7.23 5.11
N PRO A 22 -3.30 8.27 5.94
CA PRO A 22 -3.18 9.66 5.49
C PRO A 22 -1.79 10.00 4.89
N TRP A 23 -0.93 9.00 4.69
CA TRP A 23 0.49 9.18 4.50
C TRP A 23 0.83 9.62 3.08
N GLN A 24 1.64 10.67 2.98
CA GLN A 24 2.15 11.16 1.71
C GLN A 24 3.63 10.81 1.58
N PRO A 25 4.07 10.26 0.44
CA PRO A 25 5.47 9.99 0.23
C PRO A 25 6.23 11.33 0.08
N LEU A 26 7.34 11.46 0.80
CA LEU A 26 8.24 12.60 0.70
C LEU A 26 9.64 12.08 0.41
N VAL A 27 10.09 12.28 -0.83
CA VAL A 27 11.46 11.94 -1.24
C VAL A 27 12.38 13.04 -0.73
N SER A 28 13.18 12.72 0.29
CA SER A 28 14.26 13.61 0.74
C SER A 28 15.51 13.25 -0.06
N GLY A 29 15.84 14.06 -1.07
CA GLY A 29 17.12 13.95 -1.76
C GLY A 29 18.25 14.38 -0.82
N ASN A 30 18.98 13.44 -0.22
CA ASN A 30 20.09 13.78 0.67
C ASN A 30 21.45 13.52 0.01
N ALA A 31 22.26 14.58 -0.05
CA ALA A 31 23.66 14.60 -0.48
C ALA A 31 24.67 14.27 0.65
N PHE A 32 24.19 13.87 1.83
CA PHE A 32 25.03 13.50 2.97
C PHE A 32 24.36 12.37 3.76
N SER A 33 24.77 11.14 3.49
CA SER A 33 24.36 9.97 4.26
C SER A 33 25.47 9.64 5.27
N THR A 34 25.14 9.64 6.56
CA THR A 34 25.92 8.97 7.61
C THR A 34 25.28 7.63 7.92
N ASP A 35 26.09 6.61 8.22
CA ASP A 35 25.74 5.18 8.38
C ASP A 35 24.66 4.83 9.44
N ASP A 36 24.06 5.83 10.12
CA ASP A 36 23.08 5.63 11.22
C ASP A 36 21.72 6.30 10.94
N GLN A 37 21.46 6.75 9.70
CA GLN A 37 20.18 7.33 9.35
C GLN A 37 19.08 6.23 9.29
N PRO A 38 17.93 6.40 9.98
CA PRO A 38 16.81 5.47 9.83
C PRO A 38 16.31 5.49 8.37
N ASP A 39 16.25 4.32 7.76
CA ASP A 39 15.98 4.16 6.32
C ASP A 39 14.58 4.64 5.89
N VAL A 40 13.58 4.50 6.78
CA VAL A 40 12.20 4.94 6.54
C VAL A 40 11.64 5.61 7.79
N ILE A 41 11.23 6.88 7.68
CA ILE A 41 10.65 7.66 8.78
C ILE A 41 9.18 7.98 8.49
N TRP A 42 8.30 7.51 9.37
CA TRP A 42 6.88 7.83 9.42
C TRP A 42 6.68 9.03 10.34
N GLN A 43 6.54 10.22 9.77
CA GLN A 43 6.48 11.47 10.52
C GLN A 43 5.07 12.05 10.48
N ALA A 44 4.47 12.25 11.67
CA ALA A 44 3.25 13.03 11.82
C ALA A 44 3.58 14.40 12.41
N ARG A 45 3.26 15.45 11.66
CA ARG A 45 3.28 16.85 12.12
C ARG A 45 1.87 17.25 12.51
N LEU A 46 1.65 17.43 13.80
CA LEU A 46 0.36 17.74 14.39
C LEU A 46 0.29 19.23 14.74
N PRO A 47 -0.89 19.86 14.68
CA PRO A 47 -1.09 21.24 15.15
C PRO A 47 -0.73 21.37 16.64
N ASP A 48 -0.40 22.61 17.07
CA ASP A 48 -0.18 22.95 18.49
C ASP A 48 -1.42 22.77 19.35
N ASP A 49 -2.61 22.93 18.76
CA ASP A 49 -3.86 22.70 19.45
C ASP A 49 -4.11 21.19 19.64
N ALA A 50 -4.18 20.78 20.90
CA ALA A 50 -4.34 19.38 21.29
C ALA A 50 -5.69 18.80 20.82
N LEU A 51 -6.75 19.60 20.70
CA LEU A 51 -8.04 19.12 20.19
C LEU A 51 -7.97 18.89 18.68
N ALA A 52 -7.42 19.85 17.92
CA ALA A 52 -7.17 19.71 16.50
C ALA A 52 -6.23 18.52 16.17
N ALA A 53 -5.20 18.31 16.98
CA ALA A 53 -4.27 17.20 16.82
C ALA A 53 -4.98 15.85 17.01
N GLN A 54 -5.83 15.74 18.05
CA GLN A 54 -6.62 14.54 18.30
C GLN A 54 -7.66 14.28 17.21
N SER A 55 -8.34 15.31 16.70
CA SER A 55 -9.29 15.14 15.59
C SER A 55 -8.60 14.71 14.31
N ALA A 56 -7.41 15.25 14.02
CA ALA A 56 -6.64 14.85 12.85
C ALA A 56 -6.22 13.38 12.90
N ILE A 57 -5.70 12.92 14.05
CA ILE A 57 -5.36 11.50 14.22
C ILE A 57 -6.60 10.61 14.12
N ARG A 58 -7.74 11.03 14.69
CA ARG A 58 -8.99 10.26 14.60
C ARG A 58 -9.45 10.11 13.15
N SER A 59 -9.41 11.19 12.37
CA SER A 59 -9.74 11.16 10.94
C SER A 59 -8.77 10.28 10.14
N ALA A 60 -7.48 10.34 10.47
CA ALA A 60 -6.47 9.48 9.85
C ALA A 60 -6.71 7.99 10.16
N MET A 61 -7.06 7.66 11.41
CA MET A 61 -7.40 6.31 11.81
C MET A 61 -8.65 5.81 11.09
N SER A 62 -9.72 6.60 11.00
CA SER A 62 -10.94 6.18 10.28
C SER A 62 -10.69 5.97 8.79
N GLN A 63 -9.83 6.79 8.17
CA GLN A 63 -9.38 6.58 6.80
C GLN A 63 -8.63 5.25 6.64
N LEU A 64 -7.72 4.93 7.56
CA LEU A 64 -7.00 3.66 7.55
C LEU A 64 -7.96 2.47 7.75
N ASP A 65 -8.90 2.58 8.70
CA ASP A 65 -9.91 1.54 8.94
C ASP A 65 -10.70 1.25 7.66
N ALA A 66 -11.17 2.29 6.95
CA ALA A 66 -11.90 2.12 5.69
C ALA A 66 -11.07 1.39 4.62
N GLN A 67 -9.76 1.70 4.53
CA GLN A 67 -8.87 1.02 3.59
C GLN A 67 -8.57 -0.43 3.99
N GLU A 68 -8.43 -0.72 5.28
CA GLU A 68 -8.27 -2.09 5.77
C GLU A 68 -9.50 -2.95 5.50
N HIS A 69 -10.71 -2.38 5.63
CA HIS A 69 -11.95 -3.05 5.23
C HIS A 69 -11.98 -3.31 3.72
N ALA A 70 -11.56 -2.34 2.90
CA ALA A 70 -11.44 -2.54 1.46
C ALA A 70 -10.47 -3.67 1.11
N LEU A 71 -9.33 -3.79 1.81
CA LEU A 71 -8.38 -4.89 1.63
C LEU A 71 -8.98 -6.25 1.97
N ALA A 72 -9.83 -6.34 3.00
CA ALA A 72 -10.54 -7.57 3.32
C ALA A 72 -11.51 -7.98 2.19
N THR A 73 -12.17 -7.00 1.55
CA THR A 73 -13.01 -7.25 0.38
C THR A 73 -12.20 -7.75 -0.82
N VAL A 74 -11.02 -7.17 -1.09
CA VAL A 74 -10.12 -7.65 -2.16
C VAL A 74 -9.73 -9.10 -1.93
N GLU A 75 -9.36 -9.45 -0.70
CA GLU A 75 -8.97 -10.81 -0.35
C GLU A 75 -10.13 -11.80 -0.53
N GLN A 76 -11.35 -11.42 -0.11
CA GLN A 76 -12.53 -12.25 -0.32
C GLN A 76 -12.83 -12.46 -1.81
N ARG A 77 -12.80 -11.40 -2.61
CA ARG A 77 -13.06 -11.45 -4.06
C ARG A 77 -12.03 -12.29 -4.79
N LEU A 78 -10.74 -12.14 -4.44
CA LEU A 78 -9.67 -12.96 -4.99
C LEU A 78 -9.90 -14.45 -4.72
N ARG A 79 -10.31 -14.83 -3.50
CA ARG A 79 -10.64 -16.23 -3.18
C ARG A 79 -11.85 -16.74 -3.97
N GLN A 80 -12.88 -15.92 -4.15
CA GLN A 80 -14.07 -16.31 -4.92
C GLN A 80 -13.76 -16.60 -6.39
N VAL A 81 -12.84 -15.83 -7.01
CA VAL A 81 -12.33 -16.11 -8.36
C VAL A 81 -11.60 -17.45 -8.40
N VAL A 82 -10.77 -17.73 -7.39
CA VAL A 82 -9.96 -18.95 -7.31
C VAL A 82 -10.81 -20.20 -7.09
N ASP A 83 -11.79 -20.13 -6.19
CA ASP A 83 -12.65 -21.26 -5.84
C ASP A 83 -13.65 -21.61 -6.96
N GLY A 84 -13.63 -20.88 -8.09
CA GLY A 84 -14.56 -21.08 -9.20
C GLY A 84 -16.02 -20.80 -8.85
N ALA A 85 -16.26 -20.18 -7.68
CA ALA A 85 -17.59 -19.87 -7.17
C ALA A 85 -18.33 -18.83 -8.01
N VAL A 86 -17.62 -18.16 -8.93
CA VAL A 86 -18.19 -17.26 -9.93
C VAL A 86 -18.74 -18.09 -11.10
N SER A 87 -19.83 -18.81 -10.86
CA SER A 87 -20.59 -19.49 -11.91
C SER A 87 -21.03 -18.49 -12.99
N PHE A 88 -20.87 -18.88 -14.25
CA PHE A 88 -21.08 -18.18 -15.53
C PHE A 88 -22.44 -17.46 -15.74
N GLY A 89 -23.27 -17.26 -14.72
CA GLY A 89 -24.62 -16.70 -14.81
C GLY A 89 -24.81 -15.28 -14.27
N THR A 90 -23.80 -14.67 -13.65
CA THR A 90 -23.91 -13.30 -13.10
C THR A 90 -22.89 -12.40 -13.79
N THR A 91 -23.28 -11.18 -14.17
CA THR A 91 -22.34 -10.16 -14.66
C THR A 91 -21.24 -9.97 -13.61
N LEU A 92 -20.04 -10.48 -13.88
CA LEU A 92 -18.89 -10.29 -13.00
C LEU A 92 -18.60 -8.79 -12.86
N PRO A 93 -18.08 -8.32 -11.72
CA PRO A 93 -17.56 -6.96 -11.65
C PRO A 93 -16.36 -6.79 -12.58
N LEU A 94 -16.06 -5.54 -12.96
CA LEU A 94 -15.10 -5.21 -14.00
C LEU A 94 -13.69 -5.76 -13.69
N ALA A 95 -13.25 -5.64 -12.43
CA ALA A 95 -11.95 -6.13 -12.00
C ALA A 95 -11.75 -7.65 -12.22
N GLU A 96 -12.75 -8.48 -11.91
CA GLU A 96 -12.68 -9.93 -12.14
C GLU A 96 -12.73 -10.26 -13.62
N GLN A 97 -13.49 -9.51 -14.43
CA GLN A 97 -13.51 -9.69 -15.88
C GLN A 97 -12.13 -9.43 -16.47
N HIS A 98 -11.47 -8.34 -16.07
CA HIS A 98 -10.10 -8.04 -16.50
C HIS A 98 -9.14 -9.15 -16.08
N LEU A 99 -9.20 -9.61 -14.82
CA LEU A 99 -8.34 -10.69 -14.33
C LEU A 99 -8.53 -12.00 -15.11
N LEU A 100 -9.77 -12.39 -15.42
CA LEU A 100 -10.05 -13.59 -16.21
C LEU A 100 -9.66 -13.42 -17.69
N ALA A 101 -9.75 -12.20 -18.24
CA ALA A 101 -9.24 -11.88 -19.57
C ALA A 101 -7.70 -12.09 -19.65
N TRP A 102 -6.97 -11.77 -18.58
CA TRP A 102 -5.53 -12.05 -18.48
C TRP A 102 -5.21 -13.55 -18.51
N VAL A 103 -5.96 -14.35 -17.75
CA VAL A 103 -5.78 -15.81 -17.70
C VAL A 103 -6.08 -16.44 -19.07
N SER A 104 -7.17 -16.02 -19.72
CA SER A 104 -7.59 -16.56 -21.02
C SER A 104 -6.71 -16.12 -22.20
N MET A 105 -6.08 -14.94 -22.15
CA MET A 105 -5.09 -14.52 -23.16
C MET A 105 -3.85 -15.42 -23.21
N GLY A 106 -3.45 -16.00 -22.06
CA GLY A 106 -2.34 -16.95 -21.99
C GLY A 106 -2.63 -18.31 -22.64
N GLU A 107 -3.91 -18.64 -22.86
CA GLU A 107 -4.34 -19.90 -23.47
C GLU A 107 -4.62 -19.80 -24.98
N GLN A 108 -4.69 -18.59 -25.56
CA GLN A 108 -4.96 -18.46 -26.99
C GLN A 108 -3.75 -18.90 -27.85
N PRO A 109 -3.90 -19.89 -28.75
CA PRO A 109 -2.87 -20.20 -29.74
C PRO A 109 -2.67 -19.00 -30.68
N PRO A 110 -1.49 -18.85 -31.31
CA PRO A 110 -1.06 -17.65 -32.06
C PRO A 110 -1.83 -17.36 -33.37
N GLY A 111 -3.10 -17.77 -33.50
CA GLY A 111 -3.87 -17.77 -34.74
C GLY A 111 -4.96 -16.71 -34.90
N GLY A 112 -5.18 -15.79 -33.95
CA GLY A 112 -6.26 -14.79 -34.06
C GLY A 112 -5.83 -13.39 -33.66
N ALA A 113 -5.36 -12.60 -34.63
CA ALA A 113 -4.91 -11.23 -34.39
C ALA A 113 -6.10 -10.24 -34.40
N SER A 114 -6.51 -9.80 -33.21
CA SER A 114 -7.29 -8.56 -33.05
C SER A 114 -6.31 -7.42 -32.75
N PHE A 115 -6.08 -6.56 -33.73
CA PHE A 115 -5.00 -5.56 -33.69
C PHE A 115 -5.28 -4.33 -32.80
N GLY A 116 -6.53 -4.10 -32.37
CA GLY A 116 -6.89 -2.95 -31.52
C GLY A 116 -6.78 -3.20 -30.01
N LEU A 117 -7.13 -4.41 -29.55
CA LEU A 117 -7.05 -4.79 -28.13
C LEU A 117 -5.60 -5.00 -27.67
N ARG A 118 -4.71 -5.34 -28.60
CA ARG A 118 -3.31 -5.65 -28.29
C ARG A 118 -2.51 -4.41 -27.88
N ASP A 119 -2.77 -3.26 -28.50
CA ASP A 119 -2.02 -2.03 -28.23
C ASP A 119 -2.42 -1.39 -26.88
N GLU A 120 -3.71 -1.31 -26.55
CA GLU A 120 -4.16 -0.82 -25.23
C GLU A 120 -3.68 -1.72 -24.08
N VAL A 121 -3.68 -3.03 -24.31
CA VAL A 121 -3.15 -4.00 -23.33
C VAL A 121 -1.64 -3.87 -23.20
N GLN A 122 -0.91 -3.58 -24.28
CA GLN A 122 0.53 -3.36 -24.29
C GLN A 122 0.96 -2.06 -23.57
N GLU A 123 0.20 -0.98 -23.70
CA GLU A 123 0.46 0.27 -22.94
C GLU A 123 0.15 0.09 -21.45
N ARG A 124 -0.99 -0.53 -21.10
CA ARG A 124 -1.30 -0.91 -19.72
C ARG A 124 -0.25 -1.85 -19.14
N TRP A 125 0.31 -2.73 -19.97
CA TRP A 125 1.41 -3.63 -19.64
C TRP A 125 2.69 -2.89 -19.24
N GLN A 126 3.15 -1.92 -20.04
CA GLN A 126 4.32 -1.12 -19.70
C GLN A 126 4.13 -0.36 -18.39
N ALA A 127 2.95 0.23 -18.19
CA ALA A 127 2.63 0.93 -16.95
C ALA A 127 2.61 -0.01 -15.72
N ALA A 128 2.04 -1.21 -15.84
CA ALA A 128 2.01 -2.19 -14.75
C ALA A 128 3.41 -2.75 -14.42
N GLN A 129 4.24 -2.97 -15.44
CA GLN A 129 5.61 -3.43 -15.26
C GLN A 129 6.50 -2.38 -14.59
N GLU A 130 6.38 -1.10 -14.97
CA GLU A 130 7.08 0.02 -14.32
C GLU A 130 6.66 0.17 -12.84
N GLN A 131 5.36 0.08 -12.56
CA GLN A 131 4.84 0.10 -11.19
C GLN A 131 5.33 -1.10 -10.37
N PHE A 132 5.47 -2.27 -10.99
CA PHE A 132 6.00 -3.47 -10.31
C PHE A 132 7.50 -3.36 -10.02
N ILE A 133 8.30 -2.88 -10.97
CA ILE A 133 9.74 -2.66 -10.73
C ILE A 133 9.90 -1.69 -9.56
N ALA A 134 9.15 -0.60 -9.56
CA ALA A 134 9.12 0.33 -8.43
C ALA A 134 8.70 -0.33 -7.11
N LEU A 135 7.64 -1.14 -7.12
CA LEU A 135 7.20 -1.90 -5.95
C LEU A 135 8.30 -2.85 -5.46
N SER A 136 9.00 -3.55 -6.35
CA SER A 136 10.03 -4.53 -5.99
C SER A 136 11.25 -3.87 -5.35
N THR A 137 11.71 -2.73 -5.88
CA THR A 137 12.78 -1.93 -5.29
C THR A 137 12.35 -1.39 -3.93
N GLN A 138 11.11 -0.91 -3.81
CA GLN A 138 10.56 -0.47 -2.54
C GLN A 138 10.43 -1.60 -1.52
N VAL A 139 10.01 -2.81 -1.92
CA VAL A 139 9.87 -3.96 -1.02
C VAL A 139 11.21 -4.31 -0.38
N CYS A 140 12.31 -4.25 -1.12
CA CYS A 140 13.65 -4.49 -0.58
C CYS A 140 14.06 -3.44 0.47
N GLU A 141 13.83 -2.16 0.19
CA GLU A 141 14.08 -1.07 1.16
C GLU A 141 13.12 -1.15 2.37
N LEU A 142 11.87 -1.55 2.12
CA LEU A 142 10.85 -1.76 3.13
C LEU A 142 11.24 -2.80 4.17
N LEU A 143 11.98 -3.83 3.76
CA LEU A 143 12.34 -4.97 4.61
C LEU A 143 13.54 -4.68 5.51
N ARG A 144 14.23 -3.54 5.40
CA ARG A 144 15.44 -3.29 6.20
C ARG A 144 15.16 -2.90 7.65
N SER A 145 14.10 -2.14 7.91
CA SER A 145 13.63 -1.81 9.26
C SER A 145 12.10 -1.74 9.29
N TYR A 146 11.48 -2.09 10.43
CA TYR A 146 10.02 -2.20 10.48
C TYR A 146 9.34 -0.84 10.37
N ALA A 147 9.63 0.08 11.30
CA ALA A 147 9.20 1.47 11.23
C ALA A 147 9.99 2.35 12.20
N THR A 148 10.40 3.55 11.76
CA THR A 148 10.74 4.66 12.68
C THR A 148 9.61 5.67 12.65
N VAL A 149 8.96 5.91 13.79
CA VAL A 149 7.82 6.82 13.90
C VAL A 149 8.22 8.07 14.66
N GLU A 150 7.95 9.23 14.07
CA GLU A 150 8.17 10.54 14.67
C GLU A 150 6.84 11.27 14.85
N THR A 151 6.68 11.87 16.03
CA THR A 151 5.54 12.75 16.30
C THR A 151 6.06 14.13 16.63
N ILE A 152 5.71 15.08 15.78
CA ILE A 152 5.96 16.50 15.97
C ILE A 152 4.63 17.13 16.38
N HIS A 153 4.61 17.84 17.49
CA HIS A 153 3.46 18.60 17.95
C HIS A 153 3.82 20.08 17.92
N GLY A 154 3.15 20.84 17.06
CA GLY A 154 3.59 22.20 16.73
C GLY A 154 4.87 22.21 15.92
N SER A 155 5.92 22.79 16.51
CA SER A 155 7.27 22.82 15.96
C SER A 155 8.27 21.92 16.71
N ARG A 156 7.82 21.14 17.71
CA ARG A 156 8.69 20.34 18.58
C ARG A 156 8.50 18.86 18.33
N LEU A 157 9.61 18.14 18.11
CA LEU A 157 9.62 16.68 18.15
C LEU A 157 9.37 16.24 19.60
N ILE A 158 8.20 15.66 19.86
CA ILE A 158 7.82 15.23 21.21
C ILE A 158 8.26 13.80 21.51
N ALA A 159 8.36 12.97 20.47
CA ALA A 159 8.73 11.57 20.60
C ALA A 159 9.17 10.97 19.25
N ARG A 160 10.13 10.05 19.34
CA ARG A 160 10.57 9.17 18.25
C ARG A 160 10.58 7.74 18.76
N THR A 161 9.95 6.83 18.03
CA THR A 161 9.97 5.40 18.36
C THR A 161 10.47 4.61 17.17
N ARG A 162 11.54 3.84 17.38
CA ARG A 162 12.08 2.88 16.40
C ARG A 162 11.57 1.49 16.77
N VAL A 163 11.01 0.80 15.78
CA VAL A 163 10.54 -0.58 15.88
C VAL A 163 11.33 -1.41 14.87
N ASN A 164 11.88 -2.53 15.31
CA ASN A 164 12.52 -3.50 14.41
C ASN A 164 11.58 -4.66 14.07
N TRP A 165 11.99 -5.52 13.13
CA TRP A 165 11.21 -6.69 12.72
C TRP A 165 11.03 -7.75 13.82
N PHE A 166 11.91 -7.75 14.82
CA PHE A 166 11.86 -8.67 15.96
C PHE A 166 10.92 -8.18 17.08
N GLY A 167 10.33 -7.00 16.93
CA GLY A 167 9.45 -6.40 17.92
C GLY A 167 10.17 -5.64 19.03
N ASP A 168 11.48 -5.42 18.92
CA ASP A 168 12.19 -4.51 19.82
C ASP A 168 11.75 -3.08 19.53
N VAL A 169 11.38 -2.37 20.60
CA VAL A 169 10.89 -1.00 20.55
C VAL A 169 11.81 -0.12 21.37
N GLN A 170 12.37 0.90 20.72
CA GLN A 170 13.18 1.93 21.36
C GLN A 170 12.46 3.27 21.22
N SER A 171 12.08 3.87 22.33
CA SER A 171 11.36 5.16 22.36
C SER A 171 12.24 6.24 22.98
N TRP A 172 12.45 7.33 22.24
CA TRP A 172 13.05 8.56 22.75
C TRP A 172 11.95 9.60 22.92
N LEU A 173 11.70 9.97 24.17
CA LEU A 173 10.69 10.96 24.55
C LEU A 173 11.39 12.24 24.98
N VAL A 174 10.72 13.37 24.77
CA VAL A 174 11.18 14.63 25.34
C VAL A 174 11.07 14.60 26.87
N THR A 175 12.01 15.24 27.57
CA THR A 175 12.13 15.18 29.04
C THR A 175 10.85 15.62 29.77
N ASP A 176 10.16 16.64 29.23
CA ASP A 176 8.94 17.22 29.83
C ASP A 176 7.66 16.76 29.08
N ILE A 177 7.60 15.49 28.68
CA ILE A 177 6.45 14.99 27.93
C ILE A 177 5.18 15.00 28.80
N THR A 178 4.14 15.67 28.30
CA THR A 178 2.82 15.67 28.96
C THR A 178 2.06 14.37 28.64
N PRO A 179 1.12 13.93 29.49
CA PRO A 179 0.30 12.74 29.21
C PRO A 179 -0.52 12.87 27.92
N VAL A 180 -0.92 14.09 27.55
CA VAL A 180 -1.60 14.37 26.28
C VAL A 180 -0.66 14.13 25.10
N GLN A 181 0.58 14.62 25.15
CA GLN A 181 1.59 14.40 24.11
C GLN A 181 1.98 12.92 24.00
N ALA A 182 2.13 12.22 25.13
CA ALA A 182 2.38 10.78 25.14
C ALA A 182 1.24 10.00 24.45
N THR A 183 -0.02 10.40 24.69
CA THR A 183 -1.19 9.80 24.03
C THR A 183 -1.21 10.09 22.53
N LEU A 184 -0.87 11.31 22.11
CA LEU A 184 -0.75 11.68 20.69
C LEU A 184 0.32 10.83 20.00
N HIS A 185 1.48 10.66 20.62
CA HIS A 185 2.54 9.81 20.09
C HIS A 185 2.10 8.35 19.99
N HIS A 186 1.49 7.81 21.05
CA HIS A 186 1.00 6.43 21.04
C HIS A 186 0.02 6.17 19.89
N LYS A 187 -0.97 7.06 19.69
CA LYS A 187 -1.92 6.91 18.58
C LYS A 187 -1.25 7.06 17.20
N THR A 188 -0.26 7.94 17.08
CA THR A 188 0.53 8.10 15.86
C THR A 188 1.34 6.83 15.56
N LEU A 189 1.97 6.25 16.58
CA LEU A 189 2.68 4.98 16.49
C LEU A 189 1.73 3.87 16.05
N THR A 190 0.57 3.71 16.68
CA THR A 190 -0.45 2.73 16.26
C THR A 190 -0.87 2.93 14.80
N LEU A 191 -1.12 4.18 14.39
CA LEU A 191 -1.49 4.51 13.01
C LEU A 191 -0.40 4.07 12.02
N ALA A 192 0.86 4.42 12.27
CA ALA A 192 1.98 4.08 11.41
C ALA A 192 2.20 2.56 11.32
N LEU A 193 2.17 1.84 12.45
CA LEU A 193 2.35 0.39 12.47
C LEU A 193 1.20 -0.34 11.75
N ARG A 194 -0.04 0.09 11.94
CA ARG A 194 -1.19 -0.47 11.19
C ARG A 194 -1.10 -0.19 9.70
N SER A 195 -0.73 1.03 9.33
CA SER A 195 -0.49 1.43 7.93
C SER A 195 0.58 0.55 7.28
N ARG A 196 1.65 0.27 8.04
CA ARG A 196 2.73 -0.63 7.62
C ARG A 196 2.25 -2.06 7.44
N ALA A 197 1.49 -2.60 8.39
CA ALA A 197 0.92 -3.93 8.30
C ALA A 197 -0.04 -4.06 7.10
N ALA A 198 -0.86 -3.04 6.85
CA ALA A 198 -1.76 -3.00 5.70
C ALA A 198 -0.99 -2.98 4.36
N LEU A 199 0.13 -2.24 4.28
CA LEU A 199 1.00 -2.25 3.11
C LEU A 199 1.62 -3.63 2.86
N LEU A 200 2.12 -4.30 3.91
CA LEU A 200 2.63 -5.67 3.79
C LEU A 200 1.55 -6.66 3.38
N ARG A 201 0.30 -6.45 3.83
CA ARG A 201 -0.85 -7.26 3.41
C ARG A 201 -1.17 -7.07 1.93
N ILE A 202 -1.08 -5.84 1.39
CA ILE A 202 -1.20 -5.58 -0.04
C ILE A 202 -0.14 -6.37 -0.81
N ILE A 203 1.13 -6.25 -0.42
CA ILE A 203 2.24 -6.97 -1.06
C ILE A 203 2.01 -8.48 -1.04
N GLY A 204 1.61 -9.02 0.12
CA GLY A 204 1.29 -10.44 0.27
C GLY A 204 0.10 -10.89 -0.57
N LEU A 205 -0.94 -10.06 -0.69
CA LEU A 205 -2.12 -10.35 -1.50
C LEU A 205 -1.79 -10.39 -2.99
N VAL A 206 -0.96 -9.47 -3.46
CA VAL A 206 -0.45 -9.43 -4.83
C VAL A 206 0.41 -10.67 -5.11
N GLY A 207 1.30 -11.04 -4.19
CA GLY A 207 2.10 -12.26 -4.32
C GLY A 207 1.25 -13.54 -4.38
N ARG A 208 0.20 -13.62 -3.55
CA ARG A 208 -0.73 -14.76 -3.56
C ARG A 208 -1.57 -14.80 -4.84
N GLY A 209 -2.15 -13.67 -5.26
CA GLY A 209 -2.92 -13.61 -6.50
C GLY A 209 -2.07 -13.98 -7.71
N ALA A 210 -0.81 -13.54 -7.73
CA ALA A 210 0.14 -13.95 -8.76
C ALA A 210 0.45 -15.45 -8.74
N ALA A 211 0.74 -16.03 -7.59
CA ALA A 211 0.95 -17.47 -7.49
C ALA A 211 -0.27 -18.26 -8.02
N LEU A 212 -1.48 -17.79 -7.72
CA LEU A 212 -2.72 -18.40 -8.19
C LEU A 212 -2.89 -18.27 -9.71
N ILE A 213 -2.72 -17.07 -10.26
CA ILE A 213 -2.78 -16.85 -11.72
C ILE A 213 -1.73 -17.73 -12.43
N ALA A 214 -0.52 -17.85 -11.88
CA ALA A 214 0.53 -18.69 -12.44
C ALA A 214 0.15 -20.18 -12.48
N THR A 215 -0.67 -20.69 -11.54
CA THR A 215 -1.19 -22.07 -11.59
C THR A 215 -2.29 -22.27 -12.63
N MET A 216 -2.99 -21.20 -13.02
CA MET A 216 -4.08 -21.27 -13.99
C MET A 216 -3.59 -21.22 -15.44
N VAL A 217 -2.33 -20.89 -15.69
CA VAL A 217 -1.80 -20.79 -17.06
C VAL A 217 -0.71 -21.82 -17.32
N ALA A 218 -0.86 -22.57 -18.41
CA ALA A 218 0.03 -23.66 -18.77
C ALA A 218 1.42 -23.21 -19.29
N SER A 219 1.60 -21.93 -19.64
CA SER A 219 2.83 -21.42 -20.28
C SER A 219 3.72 -20.63 -19.29
N PRO A 220 5.06 -20.86 -19.29
CA PRO A 220 6.03 -20.16 -18.44
C PRO A 220 6.07 -18.64 -18.68
N ILE A 221 5.80 -18.19 -19.91
CA ILE A 221 5.79 -16.76 -20.26
C ILE A 221 4.63 -16.05 -19.56
N SER A 222 3.47 -16.70 -19.51
CA SER A 222 2.28 -16.22 -18.80
C SER A 222 2.38 -16.31 -17.28
N ALA A 223 3.20 -17.21 -16.73
CA ALA A 223 3.51 -17.21 -15.30
C ALA A 223 4.29 -15.96 -14.86
N LEU A 224 5.14 -15.41 -15.74
CA LEU A 224 5.82 -14.12 -15.51
C LEU A 224 4.81 -12.94 -15.46
N MET A 225 3.66 -13.09 -16.12
CA MET A 225 2.60 -12.08 -16.21
C MET A 225 1.64 -12.07 -15.03
N ALA A 226 1.75 -13.06 -14.14
CA ALA A 226 0.83 -13.24 -13.04
C ALA A 226 0.92 -12.13 -11.97
N LEU A 227 2.13 -11.61 -11.72
CA LEU A 227 2.39 -10.54 -10.77
C LEU A 227 1.75 -9.19 -11.17
N PRO A 228 2.00 -8.63 -12.37
CA PRO A 228 1.39 -7.38 -12.77
C PRO A 228 -0.14 -7.48 -12.88
N ALA A 229 -0.68 -8.61 -13.35
CA ALA A 229 -2.13 -8.85 -13.39
C ALA A 229 -2.75 -8.84 -11.98
N SER A 230 -2.10 -9.49 -11.01
CA SER A 230 -2.55 -9.48 -9.62
C SER A 230 -2.46 -8.08 -8.99
N TRP A 231 -1.43 -7.30 -9.33
CA TRP A 231 -1.30 -5.92 -8.86
C TRP A 231 -2.45 -5.05 -9.37
N GLN A 232 -2.72 -5.10 -10.67
CA GLN A 232 -3.81 -4.35 -11.30
C GLN A 232 -5.16 -4.71 -10.69
N PHE A 233 -5.45 -6.01 -10.51
CA PHE A 233 -6.67 -6.47 -9.87
C PHE A 233 -6.86 -5.87 -8.46
N VAL A 234 -5.82 -5.91 -7.63
CA VAL A 234 -5.88 -5.33 -6.28
C VAL A 234 -6.18 -3.83 -6.33
N GLN A 235 -5.54 -3.10 -7.25
CA GLN A 235 -5.74 -1.65 -7.40
C GLN A 235 -7.16 -1.31 -7.90
N GLU A 236 -7.69 -2.06 -8.86
CA GLU A 236 -9.04 -1.88 -9.38
C GLU A 236 -10.09 -2.13 -8.31
N VAL A 237 -9.98 -3.22 -7.54
CA VAL A 237 -10.92 -3.51 -6.44
C VAL A 237 -10.83 -2.44 -5.34
N LEU A 238 -9.63 -1.97 -5.01
CA LEU A 238 -9.47 -0.88 -4.03
C LEU A 238 -10.10 0.44 -4.52
N ALA A 239 -10.02 0.73 -5.82
CA ALA A 239 -10.66 1.90 -6.43
C ALA A 239 -12.18 1.78 -6.43
N GLU A 240 -12.72 0.62 -6.80
CA GLU A 240 -14.17 0.33 -6.78
C GLU A 240 -14.76 0.49 -5.38
N VAL A 241 -14.11 -0.10 -4.36
CA VAL A 241 -14.58 0.02 -2.96
C VAL A 241 -14.52 1.47 -2.47
N ARG A 242 -13.53 2.25 -2.90
CA ARG A 242 -13.47 3.68 -2.57
C ARG A 242 -14.62 4.47 -3.19
N GLN A 243 -14.92 4.20 -4.46
CA GLN A 243 -16.00 4.88 -5.19
C GLN A 243 -17.38 4.52 -4.63
N SER A 244 -17.59 3.27 -4.22
CA SER A 244 -18.86 2.83 -3.61
C SER A 244 -19.10 3.46 -2.23
N MET A 245 -18.04 3.69 -1.44
CA MET A 245 -18.13 4.42 -0.18
C MET A 245 -18.51 5.90 -0.37
N VAL A 246 -17.97 6.56 -1.41
CA VAL A 246 -18.31 7.96 -1.72
C VAL A 246 -19.74 8.10 -2.27
N SER A 247 -20.22 7.11 -3.02
CA SER A 247 -21.56 7.14 -3.63
C SER A 247 -22.68 6.77 -2.65
N SER A 248 -22.34 6.25 -1.46
CA SER A 248 -23.29 5.85 -0.41
C SER A 248 -23.43 6.88 0.72
N THR A 249 -22.72 8.00 0.64
CA THR A 249 -22.84 9.19 1.49
C THR A 249 -23.54 10.32 0.77
#